data_AF-K1SSE0-F1
#
_entry.id   AF-K1SSE0-F1
#
_cell.length_a   1.000
_cell.length_b   1.000
_cell.length_c   1.000
_cell.angle_alpha   90.00
_cell.angle_beta   90.00
_cell.angle_gamma   90.00
#
_symmetry.space_group_name_H-M   'P 1'
#
loop_
_entity.id
_entity.type
_entity.pdbx_description
1 polymer ?
#
loop_
_entity_poly.entity_id
_entity_poly.type
_entity_poly.pdbx_seq_one_letter_code
_entity_poly.pdbx_strand_id
1 'polypeptide(L)'
;AALVRHPNAGAVLVLGLGCENNQVSALKEVIGQWDDERMKFLVAQEVEDEIEAGFEICRGLVEKTKADKRQSLPLAYLKVGLKCGGSDGFSGITANPLVGLFSDWLIAQGGTTVLTEVPEMFGAETILMDRAVDRRVFDGTVSLINDFKRYFRRFDQPIYENPSPGNKKGGITTLEE
;
A
#
# COMPACT_ATOMS: atom_id res chain seq x y z
N ALA A 1 -3.54 -9.80 5.78
CA ALA A 1 -4.84 -9.22 6.21
C ALA A 1 -5.27 -7.98 5.42
N ALA A 2 -4.43 -6.96 5.20
CA ALA A 2 -4.87 -5.73 4.53
C ALA A 2 -5.35 -5.94 3.07
N LEU A 3 -4.64 -6.73 2.27
CA LEU A 3 -5.00 -6.98 0.87
C LEU A 3 -6.34 -7.70 0.72
N VAL A 4 -6.65 -8.66 1.60
CA VAL A 4 -7.94 -9.38 1.59
C VAL A 4 -9.13 -8.49 2.00
N ARG A 5 -8.86 -7.31 2.58
CA ARG A 5 -9.86 -6.29 2.92
C ARG A 5 -9.87 -5.12 1.94
N HIS A 6 -9.13 -5.21 0.83
CA HIS A 6 -9.04 -4.11 -0.11
C HIS A 6 -10.42 -3.84 -0.73
N PRO A 7 -10.93 -2.58 -0.75
CA PRO A 7 -12.31 -2.29 -1.17
C PRO A 7 -12.59 -2.59 -2.65
N ASN A 8 -11.54 -2.70 -3.48
CA ASN A 8 -11.68 -3.14 -4.87
C ASN A 8 -11.84 -4.68 -5.02
N ALA A 9 -11.68 -5.46 -3.95
CA ALA A 9 -11.95 -6.89 -3.96
C ALA A 9 -13.40 -7.13 -3.53
N GLY A 10 -14.30 -7.33 -4.50
CA GLY A 10 -15.73 -7.58 -4.22
C GLY A 10 -15.98 -8.90 -3.47
N ALA A 11 -15.11 -9.88 -3.67
CA ALA A 11 -15.01 -11.12 -2.92
C ALA A 11 -13.58 -11.68 -3.00
N VAL A 12 -13.19 -12.52 -2.05
CA VAL A 12 -11.82 -13.06 -1.89
C VAL A 12 -11.86 -14.54 -1.53
N LEU A 13 -11.12 -15.36 -2.27
CA LEU A 13 -10.69 -16.68 -1.82
C LEU A 13 -9.27 -16.59 -1.29
N VAL A 14 -9.07 -17.02 -0.04
CA VAL A 14 -7.75 -17.20 0.57
C VAL A 14 -7.39 -18.68 0.50
N LEU A 15 -6.39 -19.00 -0.32
CA LEU A 15 -5.89 -20.36 -0.51
C LEU A 15 -4.60 -20.55 0.31
N GLY A 16 -4.55 -21.59 1.14
CA GLY A 16 -3.35 -22.09 1.80
C GLY A 16 -3.05 -23.53 1.37
N LEU A 17 -1.79 -23.96 1.49
CA LEU A 17 -1.44 -25.35 1.21
C LEU A 17 -1.85 -26.24 2.39
N GLY A 18 -1.59 -25.80 3.63
CA GLY A 18 -1.86 -26.51 4.88
C GLY A 18 -0.59 -26.81 5.70
N CYS A 19 0.59 -26.65 5.11
CA CYS A 19 1.88 -26.90 5.76
C CYS A 19 2.86 -25.72 5.67
N GLU A 20 2.44 -24.57 5.14
CA GLU A 20 3.25 -23.36 5.11
C GLU A 20 3.50 -22.77 6.50
N ASN A 21 4.54 -21.95 6.63
CA ASN A 21 4.83 -21.23 7.88
C ASN A 21 3.72 -20.22 8.24
N ASN A 22 3.07 -19.62 7.23
CA ASN A 22 2.01 -18.64 7.41
C ASN A 22 0.63 -19.29 7.19
N GLN A 23 0.18 -20.01 8.22
CA GLN A 23 -1.05 -20.78 8.19
C GLN A 23 -2.30 -19.91 8.07
N VAL A 24 -3.32 -20.45 7.38
CA VAL A 24 -4.63 -19.78 7.22
C VAL A 24 -5.28 -19.48 8.58
N SER A 25 -5.10 -20.33 9.59
CA SER A 25 -5.60 -20.11 10.96
C SER A 25 -5.02 -18.85 11.59
N ALA A 26 -3.69 -18.69 11.55
CA ALA A 26 -3.02 -17.49 12.03
C ALA A 26 -3.44 -16.24 11.24
N LEU A 27 -3.61 -16.36 9.92
CA LEU A 27 -4.12 -15.26 9.09
C LEU A 27 -5.55 -14.85 9.48
N LYS A 28 -6.43 -15.80 9.81
CA LYS A 28 -7.80 -15.52 10.27
C LYS A 28 -7.80 -14.72 11.57
N GLU A 29 -6.90 -15.01 12.51
CA GLU A 29 -6.75 -14.23 13.75
C GLU A 29 -6.39 -12.77 13.46
N VAL A 30 -5.46 -12.53 12.53
CA VAL A 30 -5.08 -11.17 12.11
C VAL A 30 -6.18 -10.49 11.31
N ILE A 31 -6.97 -11.24 10.53
CA ILE A 31 -8.14 -10.70 9.84
C ILE A 31 -9.20 -10.28 10.86
N GLY A 32 -9.46 -11.06 11.91
CA GLY A 32 -10.53 -10.80 12.87
C GLY A 32 -11.90 -11.14 12.27
N GLN A 33 -12.83 -10.20 12.21
CA GLN A 33 -14.16 -10.42 11.62
C GLN A 33 -14.15 -10.25 10.09
N TRP A 34 -14.75 -11.17 9.34
CA TRP A 34 -14.94 -11.07 7.88
C TRP A 34 -16.38 -11.41 7.49
N ASP A 35 -16.73 -11.09 6.25
CA ASP A 35 -18.01 -11.46 5.64
C ASP A 35 -17.88 -12.88 5.06
N ASP A 36 -18.52 -13.87 5.68
CA ASP A 36 -18.50 -15.26 5.22
C ASP A 36 -19.13 -15.44 3.84
N GLU A 37 -19.96 -14.51 3.34
CA GLU A 37 -20.49 -14.60 1.97
C GLU A 37 -19.49 -14.16 0.92
N ARG A 38 -18.51 -13.32 1.29
CA ARG A 38 -17.58 -12.67 0.36
C ARG A 38 -16.13 -13.04 0.60
N MET A 39 -15.80 -13.67 1.72
CA MET A 39 -14.47 -14.16 2.02
C MET A 39 -14.54 -15.64 2.36
N LYS A 40 -13.86 -16.44 1.55
CA LYS A 40 -13.77 -17.89 1.75
C LYS A 40 -12.32 -18.32 1.90
N PHE A 41 -12.14 -19.46 2.54
CA PHE A 41 -10.83 -20.03 2.82
C PHE A 41 -10.81 -21.46 2.31
N LEU A 42 -9.71 -21.86 1.70
CA LEU A 42 -9.46 -23.22 1.27
C LEU A 42 -8.06 -23.63 1.70
N VAL A 43 -7.95 -24.79 2.34
CA VAL A 43 -6.67 -25.43 2.64
C VAL A 43 -6.56 -26.64 1.73
N ALA A 44 -5.60 -26.62 0.81
CA ALA A 44 -5.50 -27.62 -0.26
C ALA A 44 -5.34 -29.05 0.29
N GLN A 45 -4.56 -29.24 1.35
CA GLN A 45 -4.34 -30.55 1.98
C GLN A 45 -5.54 -31.10 2.76
N GLU A 46 -6.62 -30.32 2.93
CA GLU A 46 -7.86 -30.76 3.61
C GLU A 46 -8.92 -31.27 2.62
N VAL A 47 -8.64 -31.23 1.31
CA VAL A 47 -9.55 -31.67 0.24
C VAL A 47 -8.82 -32.62 -0.71
N GLU A 48 -9.57 -33.45 -1.43
CA GLU A 48 -9.00 -34.41 -2.40
C GLU A 48 -8.62 -33.74 -3.73
N ASP A 49 -9.43 -32.79 -4.20
CA ASP A 49 -9.19 -31.98 -5.40
C ASP A 49 -9.34 -30.49 -5.05
N GLU A 50 -8.20 -29.83 -4.81
CA GLU A 50 -8.14 -28.42 -4.46
C GLU A 50 -8.55 -27.50 -5.62
N ILE A 51 -8.42 -27.97 -6.86
CA ILE A 51 -8.79 -27.21 -8.05
C ILE A 51 -10.31 -27.17 -8.15
N GLU A 52 -10.98 -28.32 -8.12
CA GLU A 52 -12.44 -28.41 -8.15
C GLU A 52 -13.06 -27.65 -6.97
N ALA A 53 -12.58 -27.88 -5.75
CA ALA A 53 -13.05 -27.17 -4.57
C ALA A 53 -12.87 -25.65 -4.68
N GLY A 54 -11.70 -25.20 -5.18
CA GLY A 54 -11.42 -23.79 -5.41
C GLY A 54 -12.34 -23.16 -6.47
N PHE A 55 -12.63 -23.88 -7.56
CA PHE A 55 -13.54 -23.44 -8.61
C PHE A 55 -14.98 -23.31 -8.11
N GLU A 56 -15.47 -24.28 -7.35
CA GLU A 56 -16.81 -24.24 -6.74
C GLU A 56 -16.96 -23.01 -5.83
N ILE A 57 -15.97 -22.76 -4.97
CA ILE A 57 -15.95 -21.59 -4.10
C ILE A 57 -15.94 -20.30 -4.91
N CYS A 58 -15.04 -20.19 -5.89
CA CYS A 58 -14.94 -19.01 -6.76
C CYS A 58 -16.26 -18.75 -7.51
N ARG A 59 -16.95 -19.80 -7.98
CA ARG A 59 -18.27 -19.65 -8.63
C ARG A 59 -19.27 -19.03 -7.67
N GLY A 60 -19.36 -19.54 -6.44
CA GLY A 60 -20.23 -18.98 -5.40
C GLY A 60 -19.91 -17.52 -5.09
N LEU A 61 -18.63 -17.17 -4.95
CA LEU A 61 -18.19 -15.78 -4.73
C LEU A 61 -18.57 -14.86 -5.91
N VAL A 62 -18.38 -15.32 -7.15
CA VAL A 62 -18.76 -14.56 -8.35
C VAL A 62 -20.26 -14.29 -8.36
N GLU A 63 -21.10 -15.29 -8.10
CA GLU A 63 -22.56 -15.09 -8.02
C GLU A 63 -22.95 -14.02 -6.99
N LYS A 64 -22.29 -14.00 -5.83
CA LYS A 64 -22.52 -12.97 -4.80
C LYS A 64 -22.15 -11.56 -5.26
N THR A 65 -21.09 -11.41 -6.06
CA THR A 65 -20.64 -10.11 -6.57
C THR A 65 -21.41 -9.62 -7.81
N LYS A 66 -22.15 -10.47 -8.51
CA LYS A 66 -22.85 -10.09 -9.76
C LYS A 66 -23.89 -8.98 -9.57
N ALA A 67 -24.49 -8.91 -8.39
CA ALA A 67 -25.50 -7.90 -8.08
C ALA A 67 -24.89 -6.56 -7.65
N ASP A 68 -23.57 -6.47 -7.48
CA ASP A 68 -22.89 -5.26 -7.04
C ASP A 68 -23.02 -4.16 -8.10
N LYS A 69 -23.42 -2.97 -7.65
CA LYS A 69 -23.58 -1.80 -8.51
C LYS A 69 -22.84 -0.61 -7.93
N ARG A 70 -22.25 0.18 -8.81
CA ARG A 70 -21.69 1.49 -8.45
C ARG A 70 -22.83 2.35 -7.89
N GLN A 71 -22.50 3.07 -6.82
CA GLN A 71 -23.38 4.02 -6.17
C GLN A 71 -22.59 5.29 -5.89
N SER A 72 -23.29 6.41 -5.84
CA SER A 72 -22.66 7.67 -5.45
C SER A 72 -22.28 7.59 -3.97
N LEU A 73 -21.01 7.83 -3.67
CA LEU A 73 -20.48 7.83 -2.31
C LEU A 73 -19.74 9.14 -2.04
N PRO A 74 -19.68 9.59 -0.78
CA PRO A 74 -18.83 10.72 -0.37
C PRO A 74 -17.37 10.51 -0.80
N LEU A 75 -16.71 11.60 -1.19
CA LEU A 75 -15.30 11.57 -1.57
C LEU A 75 -14.38 11.11 -0.42
N ALA A 76 -14.85 11.21 0.83
CA ALA A 76 -14.16 10.73 2.03
C ALA A 76 -13.83 9.22 2.03
N TYR A 77 -14.51 8.42 1.19
CA TYR A 77 -14.18 7.00 1.03
C TYR A 77 -12.98 6.76 0.10
N LEU A 78 -12.55 7.77 -0.67
CA LEU A 78 -11.46 7.64 -1.63
C LEU A 78 -10.09 7.67 -0.94
N LYS A 79 -9.26 6.69 -1.27
CA LYS A 79 -7.87 6.58 -0.83
C LYS A 79 -6.96 6.54 -2.06
N VAL A 80 -6.00 7.46 -2.14
CA VAL A 80 -5.10 7.59 -3.30
C VAL A 80 -3.65 7.43 -2.85
N GLY A 81 -2.97 6.40 -3.35
CA GLY A 81 -1.52 6.24 -3.18
C GLY A 81 -0.76 7.13 -4.16
N LEU A 82 0.27 7.81 -3.67
CA LEU A 82 1.16 8.66 -4.46
C LEU A 82 2.50 7.95 -4.65
N LYS A 83 2.99 7.96 -5.88
CA LYS A 83 4.21 7.26 -6.29
C LYS A 83 4.83 8.00 -7.46
N CYS A 84 6.14 8.16 -7.43
CA CYS A 84 6.95 8.66 -8.52
C CYS A 84 7.35 7.50 -9.45
N GLY A 85 7.54 7.83 -10.74
CA GLY A 85 8.09 6.91 -11.73
C GLY A 85 9.59 7.16 -11.92
N GLY A 86 9.98 7.56 -13.12
CA GLY A 86 11.30 8.14 -13.36
C GLY A 86 11.23 9.66 -13.25
N SER A 87 11.45 10.20 -12.05
CA SER A 87 11.50 11.66 -11.84
C SER A 87 12.66 12.29 -12.60
N ASP A 88 12.48 13.53 -13.05
CA ASP A 88 13.44 14.36 -13.74
C ASP A 88 13.59 15.72 -13.03
N GLY A 89 14.50 16.58 -13.52
CA GLY A 89 14.70 17.92 -12.97
C GLY A 89 13.48 18.85 -13.03
N PHE A 90 12.41 18.46 -13.75
CA PHE A 90 11.15 19.23 -13.79
C PHE A 90 10.10 18.69 -12.82
N SER A 91 10.25 17.46 -12.34
CA SER A 91 9.24 16.77 -11.54
C SER A 91 8.95 17.54 -10.24
N GLY A 92 9.99 18.02 -9.57
CA GLY A 92 9.90 18.82 -8.34
C GLY A 92 9.24 20.19 -8.50
N ILE A 93 9.16 20.73 -9.73
CA ILE A 93 8.59 22.06 -10.02
C ILE A 93 7.32 22.01 -10.89
N THR A 94 6.89 20.82 -11.34
CA THR A 94 5.69 20.64 -12.17
C THR A 94 4.73 19.60 -11.58
N ALA A 95 4.97 18.31 -11.84
CA ALA A 95 4.08 17.22 -11.47
C ALA A 95 3.93 17.06 -9.95
N ASN A 96 5.03 17.15 -9.19
CA ASN A 96 4.98 16.96 -7.74
C ASN A 96 4.21 18.09 -7.04
N PRO A 97 4.40 19.39 -7.38
CA PRO A 97 3.53 20.46 -6.88
C PRO A 97 2.05 20.26 -7.22
N LEU A 98 1.72 19.82 -8.44
CA LEU A 98 0.33 19.53 -8.83
C LEU A 98 -0.28 18.40 -8.00
N VAL A 99 0.48 17.32 -7.78
CA VAL A 99 0.06 16.20 -6.93
C VAL A 99 -0.10 16.63 -5.46
N GLY A 100 0.75 17.54 -4.98
CA GLY A 100 0.61 18.17 -3.66
C GLY A 100 -0.71 18.94 -3.52
N LEU A 101 -1.02 19.80 -4.49
CA LEU A 101 -2.30 20.54 -4.52
C LEU A 101 -3.51 19.61 -4.62
N PHE A 102 -3.41 18.54 -5.43
CA PHE A 102 -4.44 17.51 -5.49
C PHE A 102 -4.63 16.82 -4.13
N SER A 103 -3.54 16.53 -3.43
CA SER A 103 -3.59 15.92 -2.10
C SER A 103 -4.30 16.82 -1.10
N ASP A 104 -3.94 18.10 -1.03
CA ASP A 104 -4.58 19.06 -0.14
C ASP A 104 -6.08 19.21 -0.46
N TRP A 105 -6.42 19.29 -1.75
CA TRP A 105 -7.81 19.35 -2.19
C TRP A 105 -8.60 18.09 -1.77
N LEU A 106 -8.06 16.90 -1.97
CA LEU A 106 -8.74 15.64 -1.61
C LEU A 106 -8.92 15.52 -0.09
N ILE A 107 -7.89 15.85 0.69
CA ILE A 107 -7.93 15.83 2.16
C ILE A 107 -8.98 16.84 2.68
N ALA A 108 -9.09 18.03 2.07
CA ALA A 108 -10.10 19.02 2.44
C ALA A 108 -11.54 18.51 2.22
N GLN A 109 -11.74 17.53 1.34
CA GLN A 109 -13.03 16.85 1.11
C GLN A 109 -13.22 15.60 1.99
N GLY A 110 -12.31 15.34 2.94
CA GLY A 110 -12.31 14.18 3.83
C GLY A 110 -11.70 12.91 3.23
N GLY A 111 -11.19 12.95 2.00
CA GLY A 111 -10.48 11.83 1.38
C GLY A 111 -9.11 11.60 1.99
N THR A 112 -8.40 10.58 1.51
CA THR A 112 -7.06 10.24 2.01
C THR A 112 -6.06 10.14 0.86
N THR A 113 -4.90 10.76 1.01
CA THR A 113 -3.70 10.46 0.21
C THR A 113 -2.67 9.72 1.05
N VAL A 114 -1.87 8.88 0.39
CA VAL A 114 -0.78 8.14 1.03
C VAL A 114 0.49 8.40 0.24
N LEU A 115 1.39 9.20 0.81
CA LEU A 115 2.73 9.35 0.28
C LEU A 115 3.51 8.06 0.55
N THR A 116 4.07 7.47 -0.50
CA THR A 116 4.87 6.24 -0.39
C THR A 116 6.36 6.54 -0.55
N GLU A 117 7.21 5.54 -0.77
CA GLU A 117 8.63 5.72 -1.09
C GLU A 117 9.48 6.38 0.01
N VAL A 118 9.57 5.72 1.16
CA VAL A 118 10.42 6.20 2.27
C VAL A 118 11.84 6.60 1.84
N PRO A 119 12.54 5.90 0.92
CA PRO A 119 13.87 6.33 0.46
C PRO A 119 13.88 7.67 -0.29
N GLU A 120 12.81 8.03 -1.00
CA GLU A 120 12.67 9.33 -1.70
C GLU A 120 12.43 10.49 -0.73
N MET A 121 12.25 10.20 0.56
CA MET A 121 12.13 11.21 1.62
C MET A 121 13.49 11.60 2.21
N PHE A 122 14.57 10.87 1.89
CA PHE A 122 15.90 11.13 2.43
C PHE A 122 16.46 12.45 1.90
N GLY A 123 16.79 13.37 2.80
CA GLY A 123 17.23 14.73 2.51
C GLY A 123 16.16 15.77 2.89
N ALA A 124 14.89 15.40 2.79
CA ALA A 124 13.74 16.26 3.05
C ALA A 124 12.91 15.82 4.27
N GLU A 125 13.37 14.82 5.03
CA GLU A 125 12.56 14.19 6.06
C GLU A 125 12.13 15.13 7.19
N THR A 126 12.96 16.12 7.54
CA THR A 126 12.66 17.08 8.60
C THR A 126 11.46 17.95 8.25
N ILE A 127 11.30 18.30 6.96
CA ILE A 127 10.13 19.05 6.46
C ILE A 127 8.84 18.25 6.66
N LEU A 128 8.89 16.93 6.46
CA LEU A 128 7.76 16.05 6.72
C LEU A 128 7.48 15.90 8.23
N MET A 129 8.53 15.75 9.03
CA MET A 129 8.43 15.62 10.48
C MET A 129 7.84 16.87 11.13
N ASP A 130 8.21 18.07 10.66
CA ASP A 130 7.69 19.35 11.17
C ASP A 130 6.18 19.52 10.93
N ARG A 131 5.60 18.74 10.02
CA ARG A 131 4.17 18.71 9.72
C ARG A 131 3.39 17.65 10.50
N ALA A 132 4.03 16.92 11.41
CA ALA A 132 3.36 15.92 12.24
C ALA A 132 2.32 16.58 13.17
N VAL A 133 1.12 16.00 13.22
CA VAL A 133 0.00 16.54 14.03
C VAL A 133 0.26 16.45 15.53
N ASP A 134 1.02 15.45 15.96
CA ASP A 134 1.36 15.22 17.36
C ASP A 134 2.70 14.50 17.50
N ARG A 135 3.18 14.40 18.74
CA ARG A 135 4.47 13.77 19.06
C ARG A 135 4.53 12.30 18.68
N ARG A 136 3.40 11.58 18.78
CA ARG A 136 3.34 10.14 18.46
C ARG A 136 3.53 9.94 16.95
N VAL A 137 2.89 10.77 16.12
CA VAL A 137 3.07 10.74 14.66
C VAL A 137 4.49 11.14 14.29
N PHE A 138 5.05 12.17 14.94
CA PHE A 138 6.44 12.58 14.74
C PHE A 138 7.41 11.42 15.02
N ASP A 139 7.33 10.82 16.20
CA ASP A 139 8.22 9.72 16.60
C ASP A 139 8.05 8.49 15.71
N GLY A 140 6.82 8.21 15.26
CA GLY A 140 6.53 7.17 14.27
C GLY A 140 7.21 7.42 12.93
N THR A 141 7.15 8.64 12.40
CA THR A 141 7.83 9.05 11.16
C THR A 141 9.35 8.96 11.30
N VAL A 142 9.89 9.41 12.44
CA VAL A 142 11.33 9.29 12.76
C VAL A 142 11.76 7.83 12.76
N SER A 143 10.99 6.94 13.40
CA SER A 143 11.28 5.51 13.42
C SER A 143 11.26 4.94 12.00
N LEU A 144 10.18 5.17 11.24
CA LEU A 144 10.03 4.66 9.87
C LEU A 144 11.24 5.00 8.98
N ILE A 145 11.65 6.27 8.98
CA ILE A 145 12.76 6.75 8.16
C ILE A 145 14.08 6.15 8.62
N ASN A 146 14.34 6.14 9.94
CA ASN A 146 15.57 5.56 10.47
C ASN A 146 15.63 4.05 10.28
N ASP A 147 14.50 3.35 10.28
CA ASP A 147 14.42 1.90 10.03
C ASP A 147 14.85 1.59 8.59
N PHE A 148 14.36 2.36 7.62
CA PHE A 148 14.79 2.27 6.23
C PHE A 148 16.28 2.62 6.04
N LYS A 149 16.79 3.66 6.71
CA LYS A 149 18.23 3.98 6.69
C LYS A 149 19.08 2.84 7.24
N ARG A 150 18.65 2.21 8.35
CA ARG A 150 19.35 1.04 8.91
C ARG A 150 19.30 -0.15 7.96
N TYR A 151 18.16 -0.37 7.29
CA TYR A 151 18.05 -1.39 6.24
C TYR A 151 19.06 -1.15 5.11
N PHE A 152 19.15 0.07 4.56
CA PHE A 152 20.13 0.41 3.52
C PHE A 152 21.58 0.13 3.96
N ARG A 153 21.96 0.60 5.15
CA ARG A 153 23.31 0.37 5.71
C ARG A 153 23.64 -1.11 5.90
N ARG A 154 22.65 -1.93 6.28
CA ARG A 154 22.86 -3.38 6.46
C ARG A 154 23.25 -4.09 5.16
N PHE A 155 22.90 -3.53 4.01
CA PHE A 155 23.21 -4.06 2.69
C PHE A 155 24.24 -3.19 1.95
N ASP A 156 25.03 -2.40 2.68
CA ASP A 156 26.06 -1.50 2.15
C ASP A 156 25.55 -0.56 1.04
N GLN A 157 24.27 -0.18 1.12
CA GLN A 157 23.66 0.77 0.21
C GLN A 157 23.86 2.21 0.71
N PRO A 158 24.16 3.17 -0.19
CA PRO A 158 24.31 4.57 0.19
C PRO A 158 22.96 5.16 0.62
N ILE A 159 23.01 6.09 1.58
CA ILE A 159 21.88 6.93 1.96
C ILE A 159 22.17 8.32 1.39
N TYR A 160 21.15 8.99 0.82
CA TYR A 160 21.23 10.33 0.22
C TYR A 160 21.84 10.41 -1.20
N GLU A 161 22.68 9.45 -1.61
CA GLU A 161 23.41 9.54 -2.90
C GLU A 161 22.74 8.85 -4.10
N ASN A 162 21.59 8.20 -3.94
CA ASN A 162 21.10 7.30 -5.00
C ASN A 162 19.76 7.71 -5.65
N PRO A 163 19.78 8.72 -6.54
CA PRO A 163 18.75 8.81 -7.56
C PRO A 163 18.85 7.57 -8.46
N SER A 164 17.71 6.95 -8.76
CA SER A 164 17.67 5.76 -9.62
C SER A 164 18.34 6.05 -10.99
N PRO A 165 18.76 5.04 -11.76
CA PRO A 165 19.32 5.25 -13.10
C PRO A 165 18.42 6.11 -14.00
N GLY A 166 17.09 5.99 -13.84
CA GLY A 166 16.11 6.84 -14.52
C GLY A 166 16.19 8.30 -14.08
N ASN A 167 16.31 8.55 -12.77
CA ASN A 167 16.43 9.89 -12.21
C ASN A 167 17.72 10.61 -12.65
N LYS A 168 18.85 9.90 -12.63
CA LYS A 168 20.13 10.43 -13.11
C LYS A 168 20.05 10.82 -14.59
N LYS A 169 19.42 9.99 -15.43
CA LYS A 169 19.16 10.32 -16.83
C LYS A 169 18.20 11.50 -16.99
N GLY A 170 17.26 11.66 -16.06
CA GLY A 170 16.33 12.79 -15.96
C GLY A 170 16.94 14.09 -15.42
N GLY A 171 18.23 14.08 -15.05
CA GLY A 171 18.95 15.28 -14.60
C GLY A 171 18.93 15.54 -13.09
N ILE A 172 18.45 14.59 -12.27
CA ILE A 172 18.49 14.69 -10.81
C ILE A 172 19.88 14.25 -10.32
N THR A 173 20.56 15.10 -9.54
CA THR A 173 21.93 14.84 -9.10
C THR A 173 22.02 14.27 -7.69
N THR A 174 21.10 14.64 -6.80
CA THR A 174 21.01 14.15 -5.42
C THR A 174 19.56 13.91 -5.01
N LEU A 175 19.31 13.22 -3.88
CA LEU A 175 17.94 13.11 -3.33
C LEU A 175 17.48 14.38 -2.58
N GLU A 176 18.42 15.27 -2.24
CA GLU A 176 18.13 16.54 -1.55
C GLU A 176 17.65 17.65 -2.51
N GLU A 177 17.99 17.53 -3.80
CA GLU A 177 17.59 18.43 -4.89
C GLU A 177 16.12 18.21 -5.30
#